data_AF-A0A846MRJ8-F1
#
_entry.id   AF-A0A846MRJ8-F1
#
_cell.length_a   1.000
_cell.length_b   1.000
_cell.length_c   1.000
_cell.angle_alpha   90.00
_cell.angle_beta   90.00
_cell.angle_gamma   90.00
#
_symmetry.space_group_name_H-M   'P 1'
#
loop_
_entity.id
_entity.type
_entity.pdbx_description
1 polymer ?
#
loop_
_entity_poly.entity_id
_entity_poly.type
_entity_poly.pdbx_seq_one_letter_code
_entity_poly.pdbx_strand_id
1 'polypeptide(L)'
;MAVLKRNKWLTLTVLGGTSLLALFYLLHLPMQAHEAGSKRLVLFTLCSELLSEEDLPEGDYYYLYEPLRALESLQTEKLLKTPAQLQQLAQHYQEVYVLGAGLPAPFLEVLDSLSVKAHWIQARCEGLQAVEIMPKYTLDSLHVVVTWTGKPQVSILLPDGSPRLVKADSSALTYREHLLVPFAPLAWMPIGVAYEEDTVWCNQPQLVRGSARTLMIEGAPQPESKFLKSWIKKQGGEYALRSHLSNDIVAEEWHASDTASLRPITAAVLSRFDWLIIDELGWQALSNREQELVLAEVKNKGLGVLWVFNQGKVRYPSYRMLPVRVNESRGTVHLQKRVLAELPLSQWRIRVAQEGVLTLATDGQGQALTVCENYGRGKLAMTTLDNTYSWLLSGDIEAYQRYWLFVASVLARPYAPEVFWELPPVAFARHRLDFRIRSKELIKEAYVLEENTRRYPLYLTQQLPDTTLWAGAWYPPREGFYQWVAIAGTANKPAQRGMWISRMPLSWMAAGRYDYMQPWYERRVAKASKKERAVTGQQNKKMPYWAWACIAFGAMAILWLWERLRA
;
A
#
# COMPACT_ATOMS: atom_id res chain seq x y z
N MET A 1 11.83 48.02 -25.92
CA MET A 1 12.26 49.44 -25.97
C MET A 1 13.61 49.54 -25.27
N ALA A 2 14.57 50.25 -25.87
CA ALA A 2 16.00 50.05 -25.66
C ALA A 2 16.67 51.21 -24.90
N VAL A 3 17.81 50.89 -24.25
CA VAL A 3 19.03 51.70 -24.08
C VAL A 3 19.10 52.75 -22.94
N LEU A 4 20.00 52.50 -21.96
CA LEU A 4 21.22 53.29 -21.56
C LEU A 4 21.64 52.86 -20.13
N LYS A 5 22.76 52.20 -19.83
CA LYS A 5 24.22 52.46 -19.96
C LYS A 5 24.89 52.80 -18.61
N ARG A 6 25.85 51.93 -18.25
CA ARG A 6 27.22 52.18 -17.70
C ARG A 6 27.47 52.31 -16.17
N ASN A 7 28.15 51.26 -15.68
CA ASN A 7 29.43 51.20 -14.93
C ASN A 7 29.72 52.16 -13.76
N LYS A 8 30.07 51.59 -12.60
CA LYS A 8 31.48 51.46 -12.11
C LYS A 8 31.56 50.54 -10.87
N TRP A 9 32.64 49.77 -10.81
CA TRP A 9 33.10 48.98 -9.66
C TRP A 9 33.69 49.88 -8.56
N LEU A 10 33.52 49.51 -7.29
CA LEU A 10 34.46 49.79 -6.18
C LEU A 10 34.20 48.84 -4.99
N THR A 11 35.13 47.89 -4.83
CA THR A 11 35.75 47.32 -3.62
C THR A 11 35.01 47.22 -2.27
N LEU A 12 35.05 45.99 -1.72
CA LEU A 12 34.85 45.62 -0.32
C LEU A 12 35.66 46.50 0.68
N THR A 13 35.04 46.85 1.81
CA THR A 13 35.58 46.62 3.17
C THR A 13 34.52 46.89 4.26
N VAL A 14 34.06 45.80 4.87
CA VAL A 14 33.78 45.56 6.31
C VAL A 14 33.36 46.74 7.20
N LEU A 15 32.15 46.72 7.77
CA LEU A 15 31.91 46.54 9.21
C LEU A 15 30.40 46.41 9.51
N GLY A 16 30.08 45.57 10.49
CA GLY A 16 28.77 44.96 10.71
C GLY A 16 27.59 45.91 11.00
N GLY A 17 26.41 45.47 10.55
CA GLY A 17 25.14 46.12 10.89
C GLY A 17 23.93 45.62 10.10
N THR A 18 24.14 44.99 8.93
CA THR A 18 23.03 44.69 7.99
C THR A 18 22.34 43.35 8.20
N SER A 19 22.88 42.44 9.03
CA SER A 19 22.25 41.14 9.28
C SER A 19 21.02 41.20 10.20
N LEU A 20 20.93 42.21 11.07
CA LEU A 20 19.75 42.42 11.92
C LEU A 20 18.64 43.20 11.22
N LEU A 21 18.99 44.13 10.32
CA LEU A 21 18.03 44.93 9.56
C LEU A 21 17.32 44.11 8.46
N ALA A 22 17.99 43.14 7.86
CA ALA A 22 17.36 42.21 6.92
C ALA A 22 16.41 41.22 7.64
N LEU A 23 16.73 40.81 8.87
CA LEU A 23 15.84 40.01 9.71
C LEU A 23 14.65 40.85 10.23
N PHE A 24 14.90 42.12 10.55
CA PHE A 24 13.87 43.09 10.94
C PHE A 24 12.92 43.40 9.79
N TYR A 25 13.40 43.52 8.54
CA TYR A 25 12.54 43.72 7.36
C TYR A 25 11.76 42.47 6.92
N LEU A 26 12.26 41.26 7.23
CA LEU A 26 11.50 40.02 7.02
C LEU A 26 10.45 39.77 8.13
N LEU A 27 10.64 40.36 9.32
CA LEU A 27 9.68 40.32 10.43
C LEU A 27 8.73 41.54 10.45
N HIS A 28 9.11 42.66 9.82
CA HIS A 28 8.32 43.88 9.68
C HIS A 28 8.24 44.30 8.21
N LEU A 29 7.36 43.62 7.47
CA LEU A 29 6.76 44.23 6.28
C LEU A 29 6.05 45.53 6.70
N PRO A 30 6.30 46.67 6.03
CA PRO A 30 5.53 47.88 6.28
C PRO A 30 4.08 47.60 5.92
N MET A 31 3.19 47.73 6.91
CA MET A 31 1.75 47.77 6.72
C MET A 31 1.44 48.81 5.64
N GLN A 32 1.09 48.33 4.43
CA GLN A 32 0.43 49.19 3.47
C GLN A 32 -0.86 49.70 4.11
N ALA A 33 -1.08 50.99 3.90
CA ALA A 33 -2.03 51.84 4.61
C ALA A 33 -3.40 51.17 4.83
N HIS A 34 -3.85 51.28 6.07
CA HIS A 34 -5.24 51.13 6.48
C HIS A 34 -6.17 51.88 5.52
N GLU A 35 -6.94 51.15 4.71
CA GLU A 35 -8.25 51.66 4.31
C GLU A 35 -9.19 51.50 5.51
N ALA A 36 -9.41 52.62 6.18
CA ALA A 36 -10.32 52.74 7.29
C ALA A 36 -11.73 52.30 6.87
N GLY A 37 -12.22 51.18 7.43
CA GLY A 37 -13.63 50.83 7.32
C GLY A 37 -14.02 49.46 7.89
N SER A 38 -13.19 48.43 7.77
CA SER A 38 -13.63 47.07 8.10
C SER A 38 -13.32 46.69 9.56
N LYS A 39 -14.37 46.37 10.33
CA LYS A 39 -14.25 45.89 11.74
C LYS A 39 -13.99 44.38 11.84
N ARG A 40 -13.79 43.70 10.70
CA ARG A 40 -13.86 42.25 10.55
C ARG A 40 -12.63 41.73 9.83
N LEU A 41 -11.98 40.73 10.43
CA LEU A 41 -10.90 39.96 9.81
C LEU A 41 -11.49 38.69 9.20
N VAL A 42 -11.21 38.41 7.92
CA VAL A 42 -11.69 37.21 7.23
C VAL A 42 -10.50 36.31 6.90
N LEU A 43 -10.48 35.12 7.49
CA LEU A 43 -9.43 34.11 7.34
C LEU A 43 -9.92 32.99 6.43
N PHE A 44 -9.31 32.90 5.26
CA PHE A 44 -9.49 31.80 4.33
C PHE A 44 -8.56 30.63 4.71
N THR A 45 -9.17 29.46 4.89
CA THR A 45 -8.50 28.19 5.21
C THR A 45 -8.70 27.17 4.09
N LEU A 46 -8.22 25.93 4.26
CA LEU A 46 -8.38 24.88 3.26
C LEU A 46 -9.83 24.72 2.79
N CYS A 47 -10.03 24.47 1.50
CA CYS A 47 -11.33 24.29 0.85
C CYS A 47 -12.23 25.54 0.83
N SER A 48 -11.72 26.72 1.19
CA SER A 48 -12.52 27.96 1.16
C SER A 48 -12.92 28.40 -0.24
N GLU A 49 -12.22 27.94 -1.27
CA GLU A 49 -12.57 28.08 -2.70
C GLU A 49 -13.92 27.45 -3.09
N LEU A 50 -14.49 26.59 -2.23
CA LEU A 50 -15.81 26.00 -2.45
C LEU A 50 -16.97 26.91 -1.98
N LEU A 51 -16.67 28.07 -1.38
CA LEU A 51 -17.66 29.05 -0.96
C LEU A 51 -18.06 29.92 -2.16
N SER A 52 -19.35 30.22 -2.28
CA SER A 52 -19.86 31.17 -3.26
C SER A 52 -19.34 32.59 -2.94
N GLU A 53 -18.91 33.33 -3.96
CA GLU A 53 -18.51 34.74 -3.80
C GLU A 53 -19.64 35.61 -3.23
N GLU A 54 -20.91 35.21 -3.44
CA GLU A 54 -22.09 35.90 -2.94
C GLU A 54 -22.27 35.81 -1.40
N ASP A 55 -21.60 34.88 -0.73
CA ASP A 55 -21.72 34.62 0.72
C ASP A 55 -20.53 35.16 1.54
N LEU A 56 -19.60 35.90 0.92
CA LEU A 56 -18.39 36.38 1.59
C LEU A 56 -18.69 37.58 2.49
N PRO A 57 -18.31 37.54 3.79
CA PRO A 57 -18.47 38.67 4.69
C PRO A 57 -17.49 39.80 4.29
N GLU A 58 -17.99 41.04 4.24
CA GLU A 58 -17.15 42.22 4.05
C GLU A 58 -16.10 42.32 5.18
N GLY A 59 -14.82 42.43 4.82
CA GLY A 59 -13.72 42.49 5.77
C GLY A 59 -12.34 42.51 5.10
N ASP A 60 -11.31 42.50 5.94
CA ASP A 60 -9.93 42.38 5.47
C ASP A 60 -9.57 40.91 5.27
N TYR A 61 -9.25 40.55 4.03
CA TYR A 61 -9.02 39.17 3.61
C TYR A 61 -7.56 38.72 3.83
N TYR A 62 -7.39 37.58 4.49
CA TYR A 62 -6.11 36.91 4.70
C TYR A 62 -6.23 35.41 4.43
N TYR A 63 -5.19 34.84 3.82
CA TYR A 63 -5.09 33.40 3.57
C TYR A 63 -4.11 32.75 4.52
N LEU A 64 -4.50 31.62 5.12
CA LEU A 64 -3.57 30.82 5.91
C LEU A 64 -2.51 30.19 4.99
N TYR A 65 -1.25 30.36 5.34
CA TYR A 65 -0.15 29.71 4.63
C TYR A 65 -0.15 28.21 4.90
N GLU A 66 -0.21 27.43 3.82
CA GLU A 66 -0.17 25.97 3.85
C GLU A 66 1.12 25.47 3.21
N PRO A 67 2.00 24.76 3.94
CA PRO A 67 3.28 24.29 3.42
C PRO A 67 3.15 23.37 2.19
N LEU A 68 1.97 22.79 1.98
CA LEU A 68 1.66 21.86 0.91
C LEU A 68 0.98 22.52 -0.30
N ARG A 69 0.65 23.82 -0.23
CA ARG A 69 0.10 24.60 -1.35
C ARG A 69 1.25 25.22 -2.16
N ALA A 70 1.17 25.17 -3.48
CA ALA A 70 2.24 25.69 -4.35
C ALA A 70 2.40 27.21 -4.16
N LEU A 71 3.62 27.65 -3.82
CA LEU A 71 3.97 29.06 -3.54
C LEU A 71 3.69 30.01 -4.72
N GLU A 72 3.67 29.51 -5.95
CA GLU A 72 3.39 30.28 -7.17
C GLU A 72 1.95 30.83 -7.20
N SER A 73 1.00 30.16 -6.54
CA SER A 73 -0.41 30.57 -6.48
C SER A 73 -0.72 31.72 -5.51
N LEU A 74 0.25 32.13 -4.67
CA LEU A 74 0.02 33.01 -3.52
C LEU A 74 0.76 34.37 -3.58
N GLN A 75 1.40 34.70 -4.71
CA GLN A 75 2.32 35.85 -4.79
C GLN A 75 1.64 37.22 -4.60
N THR A 76 0.33 37.31 -4.75
CA THR A 76 -0.47 38.55 -4.62
C THR A 76 -1.38 38.59 -3.38
N GLU A 77 -1.36 37.58 -2.53
CA GLU A 77 -2.30 37.43 -1.40
C GLU A 77 -1.68 37.79 -0.04
N LYS A 78 -2.48 38.34 0.88
CA LYS A 78 -2.05 38.59 2.27
C LYS A 78 -1.99 37.26 3.05
N LEU A 79 -0.78 36.80 3.37
CA LEU A 79 -0.55 35.50 4.00
C LEU A 79 -0.37 35.56 5.52
N LEU A 80 -1.09 34.70 6.23
CA LEU A 80 -0.94 34.43 7.65
C LEU A 80 -0.12 33.15 7.86
N LYS A 81 1.06 33.24 8.50
CA LYS A 81 2.00 32.11 8.64
C LYS A 81 2.10 31.57 10.05
N THR A 82 1.93 32.41 11.07
CA THR A 82 2.17 32.02 12.47
C THR A 82 1.03 32.44 13.39
N PRO A 83 0.83 31.73 14.53
CA PRO A 83 -0.15 32.15 15.54
C PRO A 83 0.10 33.55 16.10
N ALA A 84 1.37 33.96 16.22
CA ALA A 84 1.75 35.30 16.70
C ALA A 84 1.26 36.41 15.76
N GLN A 85 1.33 36.20 14.44
CA GLN A 85 0.77 37.13 13.47
C GLN A 85 -0.75 37.26 13.60
N LEU A 86 -1.44 36.15 13.87
CA LEU A 86 -2.89 36.17 14.09
C LEU A 86 -3.23 36.98 15.34
N GLN A 87 -2.48 36.78 16.42
CA GLN A 87 -2.69 37.50 17.67
C GLN A 87 -2.49 39.01 17.50
N GLN A 88 -1.47 39.44 16.75
CA GLN A 88 -1.23 40.86 16.46
C GLN A 88 -2.30 41.47 15.56
N LEU A 89 -2.72 40.76 14.51
CA LEU A 89 -3.78 41.22 13.62
C LEU A 89 -5.10 41.35 14.38
N ALA A 90 -5.46 40.34 15.16
CA ALA A 90 -6.73 40.31 15.88
C ALA A 90 -6.89 41.41 16.94
N GLN A 91 -5.82 42.07 17.38
CA GLN A 91 -5.90 43.27 18.24
C GLN A 91 -6.56 44.47 17.54
N HIS A 92 -6.56 44.49 16.21
CA HIS A 92 -7.08 45.59 15.39
C HIS A 92 -8.50 45.35 14.87
N TYR A 93 -9.08 44.17 15.10
CA TYR A 93 -10.41 43.79 14.61
C TYR A 93 -11.34 43.35 15.75
N GLN A 94 -12.65 43.55 15.57
CA GLN A 94 -13.66 43.22 16.59
C GLN A 94 -14.20 41.79 16.44
N GLU A 95 -14.23 41.27 15.20
CA GLU A 95 -14.69 39.92 14.88
C GLU A 95 -13.70 39.25 13.91
N VAL A 96 -13.50 37.93 14.09
CA VAL A 96 -12.72 37.09 13.18
C VAL A 96 -13.65 36.07 12.54
N TYR A 97 -13.71 36.05 11.21
CA TYR A 97 -14.39 35.03 10.42
C TYR A 97 -13.38 33.99 9.97
N VAL A 98 -13.63 32.72 10.29
CA VAL A 98 -12.85 31.59 9.76
C VAL A 98 -13.70 30.86 8.72
N LEU A 99 -13.24 30.85 7.48
CA LEU A 99 -13.94 30.28 6.33
C LEU A 99 -13.18 29.04 5.82
N GLY A 100 -13.89 27.93 5.61
CA GLY A 100 -13.33 26.66 5.11
C GLY A 100 -13.23 25.57 6.17
N ALA A 101 -12.18 24.73 6.11
CA ALA A 101 -12.01 23.56 6.96
C ALA A 101 -11.36 23.84 8.34
N GLY A 102 -10.92 25.07 8.58
CA GLY A 102 -10.43 25.53 9.89
C GLY A 102 -8.90 25.62 10.04
N LEU A 103 -8.47 26.03 11.25
CA LEU A 103 -7.09 26.39 11.56
C LEU A 103 -6.34 25.26 12.29
N PRO A 104 -5.02 25.09 12.04
CA PRO A 104 -4.16 24.13 12.75
C PRO A 104 -4.23 24.29 14.28
N ALA A 105 -4.02 23.19 15.01
CA ALA A 105 -4.10 23.16 16.48
C ALA A 105 -3.34 24.31 17.21
N PRO A 106 -2.12 24.73 16.80
CA PRO A 106 -1.42 25.85 17.44
C PRO A 106 -2.16 27.20 17.38
N PHE A 107 -3.10 27.39 16.45
CA PHE A 107 -3.88 28.62 16.34
C PHE A 107 -5.10 28.64 17.27
N LEU A 108 -5.50 27.49 17.83
CA LEU A 108 -6.67 27.38 18.71
C LEU A 108 -6.51 28.22 19.99
N GLU A 109 -5.32 28.27 20.57
CA GLU A 109 -5.03 29.05 21.77
C GLU A 109 -5.27 30.55 21.55
N VAL A 110 -4.94 31.05 20.35
CA VAL A 110 -5.18 32.45 19.98
C VAL A 110 -6.68 32.71 19.80
N LEU A 111 -7.39 31.79 19.14
CA LEU A 111 -8.83 31.89 18.91
C LEU A 111 -9.64 31.90 20.20
N ASP A 112 -9.19 31.24 21.27
CA ASP A 112 -9.90 31.22 22.57
C ASP A 112 -10.09 32.63 23.15
N SER A 113 -9.20 33.58 22.81
CA SER A 113 -9.24 34.97 23.29
C SER A 113 -10.10 35.95 22.46
N LEU A 114 -10.64 35.53 21.30
CA LEU A 114 -11.24 36.42 20.29
C LEU A 114 -12.73 36.19 20.05
N SER A 115 -13.46 37.15 19.47
CA SER A 115 -14.83 36.89 19.00
C SER A 115 -14.77 36.23 17.61
N VAL A 116 -15.03 34.92 17.56
CA VAL A 116 -14.86 34.10 16.33
C VAL A 116 -16.23 33.66 15.80
N LYS A 117 -16.52 34.03 14.55
CA LYS A 117 -17.59 33.44 13.74
C LYS A 117 -16.94 32.49 12.74
N ALA A 118 -17.56 31.36 12.51
CA ALA A 118 -16.99 30.36 11.62
C ALA A 118 -18.05 29.85 10.66
N HIS A 119 -17.67 29.78 9.40
CA HIS A 119 -18.45 29.14 8.35
C HIS A 119 -17.68 27.91 7.91
N TRP A 120 -18.07 26.77 8.47
CA TRP A 120 -17.37 25.51 8.25
C TRP A 120 -17.81 24.85 6.97
N ILE A 121 -16.85 24.44 6.16
CA ILE A 121 -17.08 23.47 5.10
C ILE A 121 -16.70 22.11 5.63
N GLN A 122 -17.66 21.17 5.61
CA GLN A 122 -17.36 19.78 5.86
C GLN A 122 -16.56 19.24 4.67
N ALA A 123 -15.23 19.34 4.76
CA ALA A 123 -14.35 18.69 3.81
C ALA A 123 -14.47 17.18 4.00
N ARG A 124 -14.77 16.48 2.91
CA ARG A 124 -14.77 15.01 2.89
C ARG A 124 -13.41 14.55 2.41
N CYS A 125 -12.93 13.42 2.93
CA CYS A 125 -11.79 12.73 2.32
C CYS A 125 -12.25 12.25 0.94
N GLU A 126 -12.08 13.06 -0.10
CA GLU A 126 -12.33 12.66 -1.48
C GLU A 126 -11.02 12.15 -2.10
N GLY A 127 -11.14 11.16 -2.99
CA GLY A 127 -10.01 10.55 -3.67
C GLY A 127 -9.73 9.10 -3.29
N LEU A 128 -8.58 8.62 -3.74
CA LEU A 128 -8.16 7.24 -3.56
C LEU A 128 -7.82 6.95 -2.09
N GLN A 129 -8.44 5.92 -1.53
CA GLN A 129 -8.28 5.50 -0.13
C GLN A 129 -7.50 4.20 0.06
N ALA A 130 -7.33 3.37 -0.95
CA ALA A 130 -6.50 2.18 -0.84
C ALA A 130 -6.25 1.59 -2.21
N VAL A 131 -5.06 1.05 -2.43
CA VAL A 131 -4.81 0.12 -3.52
C VAL A 131 -4.09 -1.08 -2.94
N GLU A 132 -4.79 -2.21 -2.85
CA GLU A 132 -4.21 -3.49 -2.46
C GLU A 132 -4.02 -4.34 -3.72
N ILE A 133 -2.80 -4.79 -3.97
CA ILE A 133 -2.50 -5.68 -5.09
C ILE A 133 -2.12 -7.03 -4.49
N MET A 134 -2.97 -8.03 -4.70
CA MET A 134 -2.74 -9.41 -4.31
C MET A 134 -2.44 -10.24 -5.55
N PRO A 135 -1.39 -11.07 -5.56
CA PRO A 135 -1.24 -12.06 -6.61
C PRO A 135 -2.42 -13.04 -6.53
N LYS A 136 -3.23 -13.12 -7.59
CA LYS A 136 -4.10 -14.29 -7.74
C LYS A 136 -3.22 -15.46 -8.19
N TYR A 137 -3.53 -16.68 -7.77
CA TYR A 137 -2.74 -17.87 -8.09
C TYR A 137 -2.65 -18.18 -9.60
N THR A 138 -3.35 -17.44 -10.46
CA THR A 138 -3.31 -17.52 -11.92
C THR A 138 -2.28 -16.55 -12.50
N LEU A 139 -1.36 -17.06 -13.34
CA LEU A 139 -0.29 -16.29 -14.01
C LEU A 139 -0.75 -15.06 -14.79
N ASP A 140 -2.03 -14.99 -15.15
CA ASP A 140 -2.55 -14.04 -16.11
C ASP A 140 -3.29 -12.88 -15.48
N SER A 141 -3.40 -12.82 -14.16
CA SER A 141 -4.03 -11.65 -13.53
C SER A 141 -3.54 -11.37 -12.11
N LEU A 142 -3.35 -10.09 -11.83
CA LEU A 142 -3.25 -9.53 -10.49
C LEU A 142 -4.66 -9.23 -9.98
N HIS A 143 -4.92 -9.59 -8.73
CA HIS A 143 -6.13 -9.16 -8.04
C HIS A 143 -5.86 -7.80 -7.41
N VAL A 144 -6.40 -6.75 -8.02
CA VAL A 144 -6.28 -5.37 -7.56
C VAL A 144 -7.57 -4.99 -6.85
N VAL A 145 -7.46 -4.58 -5.59
CA VAL A 145 -8.57 -4.06 -4.79
C VAL A 145 -8.35 -2.57 -4.62
N VAL A 146 -9.27 -1.78 -5.16
CA VAL A 146 -9.21 -0.32 -5.09
C VAL A 146 -10.32 0.17 -4.17
N THR A 147 -9.99 1.04 -3.22
CA THR A 147 -10.96 1.73 -2.36
C THR A 147 -10.84 3.23 -2.59
N TRP A 148 -11.96 3.94 -2.80
CA TRP A 148 -11.97 5.39 -2.97
C TRP A 148 -13.29 6.01 -2.53
N THR A 149 -13.29 7.32 -2.33
CA THR A 149 -14.45 8.10 -1.87
C THR A 149 -14.70 9.29 -2.79
N GLY A 150 -15.97 9.63 -3.00
CA GLY A 150 -16.38 10.73 -3.88
C GLY A 150 -17.19 10.25 -5.09
N LYS A 151 -16.69 10.48 -6.30
CA LYS A 151 -17.30 10.06 -7.56
C LYS A 151 -17.15 8.55 -7.74
N PRO A 152 -18.16 7.85 -8.31
CA PRO A 152 -18.13 6.41 -8.52
C PRO A 152 -17.25 5.98 -9.71
N GLN A 153 -16.18 6.72 -10.03
CA GLN A 153 -15.34 6.46 -11.21
C GLN A 153 -13.86 6.52 -10.83
N VAL A 154 -13.12 5.50 -11.25
CA VAL A 154 -11.66 5.46 -11.14
C VAL A 154 -11.07 4.87 -12.41
N SER A 155 -9.95 5.41 -12.87
CA SER A 155 -9.24 4.93 -14.06
C SER A 155 -8.03 4.11 -13.62
N ILE A 156 -7.93 2.88 -14.11
CA ILE A 156 -6.77 2.02 -13.89
C ILE A 156 -5.91 2.04 -15.13
N LEU A 157 -4.75 2.66 -15.05
CA LEU A 157 -3.73 2.60 -16.08
C LEU A 157 -3.11 1.20 -16.05
N LEU A 158 -3.41 0.44 -17.10
CA LEU A 158 -2.86 -0.87 -17.35
C LEU A 158 -1.37 -0.75 -17.73
N PRO A 159 -0.61 -1.85 -17.66
CA PRO A 159 0.82 -1.82 -17.94
C PRO A 159 1.20 -1.43 -19.38
N ASP A 160 0.27 -1.51 -20.32
CA ASP A 160 0.41 -1.03 -21.70
C ASP A 160 0.15 0.50 -21.82
N GLY A 161 -0.08 1.17 -20.69
CA GLY A 161 -0.44 2.59 -20.60
C GLY A 161 -1.92 2.87 -20.88
N SER A 162 -2.72 1.86 -21.20
CA SER A 162 -4.14 2.07 -21.52
C SER A 162 -4.98 2.27 -20.26
N PRO A 163 -5.83 3.31 -20.19
CA PRO A 163 -6.73 3.50 -19.08
C PRO A 163 -7.93 2.55 -19.19
N ARG A 164 -8.16 1.75 -18.16
CA ARG A 164 -9.38 0.97 -17.94
C ARG A 164 -10.26 1.69 -16.92
N LEU A 165 -11.38 2.21 -17.39
CA LEU A 165 -12.36 2.86 -16.52
C LEU A 165 -13.13 1.83 -15.69
N VAL A 166 -13.20 2.06 -14.39
CA VAL A 166 -13.99 1.28 -13.44
C VAL A 166 -15.08 2.19 -12.89
N LYS A 167 -16.33 1.73 -13.01
CA LYS A 167 -17.51 2.43 -12.48
C LYS A 167 -18.10 1.58 -11.35
N ALA A 168 -18.28 2.18 -10.18
CA ALA A 168 -18.93 1.55 -9.04
C ALA A 168 -20.43 1.90 -9.00
N ASP A 169 -21.25 1.05 -8.38
CA ASP A 169 -22.69 1.28 -8.28
C ASP A 169 -23.02 2.45 -7.32
N SER A 170 -23.89 3.35 -7.77
CA SER A 170 -24.01 4.74 -7.31
C SER A 170 -24.80 4.95 -5.99
N SER A 171 -24.68 4.06 -5.01
CA SER A 171 -25.43 4.17 -3.74
C SER A 171 -24.58 4.43 -2.49
N ALA A 172 -23.25 4.35 -2.59
CA ALA A 172 -22.34 4.47 -1.45
C ALA A 172 -21.43 5.72 -1.55
N LEU A 173 -20.97 6.24 -0.41
CA LEU A 173 -19.97 7.32 -0.36
C LEU A 173 -18.53 6.80 -0.54
N THR A 174 -18.29 5.55 -0.15
CA THR A 174 -17.04 4.80 -0.30
C THR A 174 -17.28 3.62 -1.23
N TYR A 175 -16.40 3.44 -2.20
CA TYR A 175 -16.46 2.36 -3.18
C TYR A 175 -15.28 1.43 -2.98
N ARG A 176 -15.52 0.12 -3.17
CA ARG A 176 -14.49 -0.92 -3.14
C ARG A 176 -14.69 -1.85 -4.31
N GLU A 177 -13.71 -1.92 -5.20
CA GLU A 177 -13.78 -2.75 -6.40
C GLU A 177 -12.68 -3.79 -6.45
N HIS A 178 -13.05 -4.99 -6.93
CA HIS A 178 -12.18 -6.15 -7.10
C HIS A 178 -11.91 -6.39 -8.58
N LEU A 179 -10.66 -6.26 -8.99
CA LEU A 179 -10.28 -6.25 -10.39
C LEU A 179 -9.25 -7.32 -10.69
N LEU A 180 -9.38 -7.92 -11.87
CA LEU A 180 -8.36 -8.78 -12.45
C LEU A 180 -7.65 -7.99 -13.55
N VAL A 181 -6.38 -7.67 -13.30
CA VAL A 181 -5.52 -6.92 -14.23
C VAL A 181 -4.55 -7.89 -14.89
N PRO A 182 -4.54 -8.00 -16.24
CA PRO A 182 -3.59 -8.82 -16.95
C PRO A 182 -2.15 -8.55 -16.54
N PHE A 183 -1.37 -9.60 -16.30
CA PHE A 183 0.00 -9.49 -15.77
C PHE A 183 0.99 -10.28 -16.63
N ALA A 184 2.15 -9.67 -16.89
CA ALA A 184 3.29 -10.33 -17.50
C ALA A 184 4.41 -10.50 -16.44
N PRO A 185 4.88 -11.74 -16.17
CA PRO A 185 5.78 -12.05 -15.05
C PRO A 185 7.19 -11.43 -15.09
N LEU A 186 7.55 -10.69 -16.14
CA LEU A 186 8.94 -10.29 -16.42
C LEU A 186 9.17 -8.79 -16.56
N ALA A 187 8.11 -7.99 -16.52
CA ALA A 187 8.24 -6.55 -16.63
C ALA A 187 7.97 -5.91 -15.27
N TRP A 188 8.79 -4.90 -14.95
CA TRP A 188 8.39 -3.86 -14.01
C TRP A 188 7.12 -3.24 -14.57
N MET A 189 6.03 -3.28 -13.82
CA MET A 189 4.74 -2.77 -14.32
C MET A 189 4.20 -1.70 -13.38
N PRO A 190 4.27 -0.41 -13.77
CA PRO A 190 3.42 0.60 -13.18
C PRO A 190 1.95 0.22 -13.41
N ILE A 191 1.20 -0.08 -12.35
CA ILE A 191 -0.27 0.01 -12.39
C ILE A 191 -0.61 1.38 -11.83
N GLY A 192 -1.05 2.30 -12.69
CA GLY A 192 -1.58 3.57 -12.22
C GLY A 192 -3.04 3.42 -11.83
N VAL A 193 -3.45 4.06 -10.75
CA VAL A 193 -4.85 4.29 -10.42
C VAL A 193 -5.02 5.80 -10.36
N ALA A 194 -5.73 6.35 -11.35
CA ALA A 194 -6.05 7.75 -11.46
C ALA A 194 -7.49 7.99 -11.00
N TYR A 195 -7.65 8.96 -10.12
CA TYR A 195 -8.93 9.52 -9.71
C TYR A 195 -8.86 11.03 -9.95
N GLU A 196 -9.56 11.52 -10.97
CA GLU A 196 -9.46 12.92 -11.44
C GLU A 196 -8.01 13.34 -11.78
N GLU A 197 -7.47 14.39 -11.14
CA GLU A 197 -6.08 14.85 -11.29
C GLU A 197 -5.09 14.06 -10.42
N ASP A 198 -5.59 13.33 -9.42
CA ASP A 198 -4.77 12.53 -8.51
C ASP A 198 -4.43 11.18 -9.17
N THR A 199 -3.17 11.03 -9.56
CA THR A 199 -2.67 9.77 -10.12
C THR A 199 -1.77 9.06 -9.10
N VAL A 200 -2.20 7.87 -8.68
CA VAL A 200 -1.40 6.97 -7.83
C VAL A 200 -0.75 5.92 -8.72
N TRP A 201 0.57 5.97 -8.87
CA TRP A 201 1.32 4.96 -9.59
C TRP A 201 1.77 3.85 -8.65
N CYS A 202 1.19 2.67 -8.76
CA CYS A 202 1.66 1.46 -8.08
C CYS A 202 2.69 0.75 -8.97
N ASN A 203 3.95 1.10 -8.78
CA ASN A 203 5.07 0.31 -9.33
C ASN A 203 5.29 -0.89 -8.43
N GLN A 204 4.74 -2.06 -8.74
CA GLN A 204 5.15 -3.24 -8.02
C GLN A 204 6.58 -3.62 -8.48
N PRO A 205 7.61 -3.64 -7.61
CA PRO A 205 8.75 -4.51 -7.83
C PRO A 205 8.17 -5.91 -7.86
N GLN A 206 8.78 -6.76 -8.68
CA GLN A 206 8.42 -8.17 -8.82
C GLN A 206 7.78 -8.66 -7.52
N LEU A 207 6.49 -9.01 -7.58
CA LEU A 207 6.02 -10.12 -6.77
C LEU A 207 6.89 -11.28 -7.25
N VAL A 208 8.08 -11.37 -6.65
CA VAL A 208 8.81 -12.59 -6.50
C VAL A 208 7.80 -13.41 -5.70
N ARG A 209 6.89 -14.10 -6.40
CA ARG A 209 6.53 -15.44 -5.97
C ARG A 209 7.88 -16.01 -5.64
N GLY A 210 8.21 -16.16 -4.34
CA GLY A 210 9.49 -16.71 -3.91
C GLY A 210 9.72 -17.87 -4.86
N SER A 211 10.73 -17.75 -5.75
CA SER A 211 10.85 -18.66 -6.88
C SER A 211 10.72 -20.06 -6.29
N ALA A 212 9.77 -20.86 -6.77
CA ALA A 212 9.52 -22.14 -6.13
C ALA A 212 10.85 -22.87 -6.05
N ARG A 213 11.32 -23.15 -4.83
CA ARG A 213 12.64 -23.76 -4.64
C ARG A 213 12.58 -25.10 -5.31
N THR A 214 13.39 -25.26 -6.35
CA THR A 214 13.25 -26.38 -7.28
C THR A 214 14.33 -27.41 -6.99
N LEU A 215 13.92 -28.62 -6.63
CA LEU A 215 14.82 -29.77 -6.68
C LEU A 215 14.66 -30.45 -8.04
N MET A 216 15.76 -30.76 -8.70
CA MET A 216 15.80 -31.49 -9.96
C MET A 216 16.59 -32.77 -9.75
N ILE A 217 16.02 -33.91 -10.12
CA ILE A 217 16.72 -35.21 -10.09
C ILE A 217 16.62 -35.80 -11.49
N GLU A 218 17.76 -36.01 -12.12
CA GLU A 218 17.84 -36.57 -13.47
C GLU A 218 18.78 -37.78 -13.52
N GLY A 219 18.42 -38.78 -14.32
CA GLY A 219 19.24 -39.96 -14.54
C GLY A 219 20.37 -39.77 -15.56
N ALA A 220 20.37 -38.67 -16.30
CA ALA A 220 21.48 -38.23 -17.14
C ALA A 220 21.34 -36.73 -17.45
N PRO A 221 22.42 -35.99 -17.75
CA PRO A 221 22.33 -34.60 -18.18
C PRO A 221 21.44 -34.40 -19.41
N GLN A 222 20.38 -33.61 -19.28
CA GLN A 222 19.45 -33.29 -20.38
C GLN A 222 19.55 -31.82 -20.83
N PRO A 223 19.25 -31.50 -22.11
CA PRO A 223 19.10 -30.11 -22.53
C PRO A 223 18.06 -29.35 -21.70
N GLU A 224 16.92 -29.97 -21.40
CA GLU A 224 15.83 -29.33 -20.65
C GLU A 224 16.29 -28.84 -19.27
N SER A 225 16.97 -29.67 -18.49
CA SER A 225 17.47 -29.27 -17.16
C SER A 225 18.54 -28.18 -17.26
N LYS A 226 19.40 -28.20 -18.29
CA LYS A 226 20.38 -27.15 -18.56
C LYS A 226 19.72 -25.80 -18.83
N PHE A 227 18.69 -25.77 -19.67
CA PHE A 227 17.98 -24.53 -19.98
C PHE A 227 17.12 -24.06 -18.81
N LEU A 228 16.44 -24.96 -18.12
CA LEU A 228 15.57 -24.66 -17.00
C LEU A 228 16.36 -24.12 -15.80
N LYS A 229 17.49 -24.73 -15.42
CA LYS A 229 18.34 -24.20 -14.33
C LYS A 229 18.92 -22.83 -14.68
N SER A 230 19.32 -22.62 -15.94
CA SER A 230 19.82 -21.34 -16.43
C SER A 230 18.73 -20.27 -16.40
N TRP A 231 17.49 -20.65 -16.71
CA TRP A 231 16.33 -19.77 -16.64
C TRP A 231 15.98 -19.42 -15.19
N ILE A 232 15.89 -20.40 -14.28
CA ILE A 232 15.64 -20.18 -12.85
C ILE A 232 16.67 -19.21 -12.26
N LYS A 233 17.96 -19.43 -12.56
CA LYS A 233 19.06 -18.54 -12.14
C LYS A 233 18.87 -17.10 -12.62
N LYS A 234 18.48 -16.91 -13.89
CA LYS A 234 18.21 -15.57 -14.46
C LYS A 234 17.02 -14.88 -13.80
N GLN A 235 16.04 -15.64 -13.31
CA GLN A 235 14.90 -15.12 -12.53
C GLN A 235 15.25 -14.84 -11.06
N GLY A 236 16.51 -15.02 -10.66
CA GLY A 236 16.94 -14.87 -9.27
C GLY A 236 16.45 -15.99 -8.36
N GLY A 237 16.08 -17.14 -8.94
CA GLY A 237 15.49 -18.23 -8.20
C GLY A 237 16.44 -19.31 -7.71
N GLU A 238 16.00 -20.10 -6.74
CA GLU A 238 16.79 -21.17 -6.13
C GLU A 238 16.56 -22.54 -6.77
N TYR A 239 17.63 -23.27 -7.06
CA TYR A 239 17.57 -24.67 -7.49
C TYR A 239 18.67 -25.53 -6.90
N ALA A 240 18.41 -26.83 -6.85
CA ALA A 240 19.40 -27.88 -6.67
C ALA A 240 19.19 -28.97 -7.72
N LEU A 241 20.27 -29.50 -8.28
CA LEU A 241 20.26 -30.53 -9.31
C LEU A 241 21.11 -31.71 -8.85
N ARG A 242 20.53 -32.92 -8.90
CA ARG A 242 21.24 -34.19 -8.82
C ARG A 242 21.18 -34.86 -10.18
N SER A 243 22.33 -35.08 -10.81
CA SER A 243 22.45 -35.66 -12.15
C SER A 243 23.38 -36.87 -12.13
N HIS A 244 22.94 -38.00 -12.69
CA HIS A 244 23.81 -39.17 -12.83
C HIS A 244 24.68 -39.02 -14.10
N LEU A 245 26.00 -38.88 -13.93
CA LEU A 245 26.94 -38.82 -15.05
C LEU A 245 27.34 -40.22 -15.53
N SER A 246 27.35 -41.20 -14.63
CA SER A 246 27.56 -42.63 -14.90
C SER A 246 26.93 -43.47 -13.79
N ASN A 247 27.05 -44.81 -13.87
CA ASN A 247 26.50 -45.74 -12.87
C ASN A 247 26.93 -45.40 -11.43
N ASP A 248 28.15 -44.91 -11.24
CA ASP A 248 28.71 -44.61 -9.91
C ASP A 248 28.96 -43.12 -9.66
N ILE A 249 28.94 -42.28 -10.71
CA ILE A 249 29.26 -40.86 -10.61
C ILE A 249 27.98 -40.04 -10.64
N VAL A 250 27.72 -39.33 -9.55
CA VAL A 250 26.61 -38.38 -9.41
C VAL A 250 27.19 -36.98 -9.27
N ALA A 251 26.71 -36.05 -10.10
CA ALA A 251 26.99 -34.63 -9.98
C ALA A 251 25.88 -33.94 -9.18
N GLU A 252 26.27 -33.07 -8.26
CA GLU A 252 25.38 -32.20 -7.51
C GLU A 252 25.70 -30.74 -7.85
N GLU A 253 24.67 -29.96 -8.19
CA GLU A 253 24.81 -28.53 -8.47
C GLU A 253 23.78 -27.75 -7.65
N TRP A 254 24.20 -26.62 -7.09
CA TRP A 254 23.37 -25.79 -6.23
C TRP A 254 23.43 -24.32 -6.66
N HIS A 255 22.26 -23.69 -6.63
CA HIS A 255 22.12 -22.25 -6.65
C HIS A 255 21.16 -21.85 -5.53
N ALA A 256 21.63 -21.90 -4.29
CA ALA A 256 20.92 -21.51 -3.08
C ALA A 256 21.92 -21.15 -1.96
N SER A 257 21.47 -20.45 -0.92
CA SER A 257 22.34 -20.02 0.18
C SER A 257 22.72 -21.13 1.17
N ASP A 258 21.95 -22.23 1.24
CA ASP A 258 22.16 -23.35 2.17
C ASP A 258 22.25 -24.66 1.38
N THR A 259 23.48 -25.17 1.21
CA THR A 259 23.77 -26.41 0.47
C THR A 259 23.76 -27.61 1.42
N ALA A 260 23.18 -28.71 0.96
CA ALA A 260 23.27 -30.02 1.63
C ALA A 260 23.60 -31.09 0.59
N SER A 261 24.07 -32.26 1.03
CA SER A 261 24.21 -33.37 0.09
C SER A 261 22.83 -33.84 -0.37
N LEU A 262 22.69 -34.11 -1.67
CA LEU A 262 21.50 -34.73 -2.27
C LEU A 262 21.57 -36.27 -2.25
N ARG A 263 22.57 -36.85 -1.56
CA ARG A 263 22.77 -38.29 -1.42
C ARG A 263 23.03 -38.69 0.05
N PRO A 264 22.09 -39.39 0.71
CA PRO A 264 20.77 -39.84 0.21
C PRO A 264 19.73 -38.70 0.18
N ILE A 265 18.65 -38.89 -0.56
CA ILE A 265 17.47 -38.02 -0.44
C ILE A 265 16.81 -38.26 0.92
N THR A 266 16.76 -37.21 1.74
CA THR A 266 16.16 -37.24 3.08
C THR A 266 14.97 -36.30 3.20
N ALA A 267 14.12 -36.51 4.21
CA ALA A 267 13.02 -35.60 4.51
C ALA A 267 13.50 -34.17 4.84
N ALA A 268 14.69 -34.02 5.42
CA ALA A 268 15.29 -32.73 5.70
C ALA A 268 15.62 -31.99 4.39
N VAL A 269 16.22 -32.68 3.42
CA VAL A 269 16.51 -32.12 2.08
C VAL A 269 15.21 -31.74 1.37
N LEU A 270 14.24 -32.66 1.29
CA LEU A 270 12.95 -32.41 0.62
C LEU A 270 12.16 -31.25 1.23
N SER A 271 12.26 -31.03 2.55
CA SER A 271 11.57 -29.93 3.23
C SER A 271 12.07 -28.53 2.81
N ARG A 272 13.28 -28.46 2.23
CA ARG A 272 13.88 -27.22 1.72
C ARG A 272 13.32 -26.81 0.36
N PHE A 273 12.57 -27.68 -0.31
CA PHE A 273 12.06 -27.41 -1.65
C PHE A 273 10.54 -27.31 -1.65
N ASP A 274 10.02 -26.53 -2.58
CA ASP A 274 8.57 -26.34 -2.74
C ASP A 274 8.00 -27.35 -3.74
N TRP A 275 8.85 -27.86 -4.64
CA TRP A 275 8.53 -28.92 -5.58
C TRP A 275 9.80 -29.65 -6.09
N LEU A 276 9.58 -30.83 -6.66
CA LEU A 276 10.58 -31.71 -7.26
C LEU A 276 10.24 -31.93 -8.74
N ILE A 277 11.22 -31.77 -9.62
CA ILE A 277 11.18 -32.23 -11.01
C ILE A 277 12.06 -33.47 -11.10
N ILE A 278 11.51 -34.56 -11.61
CA ILE A 278 12.24 -35.83 -11.72
C ILE A 278 11.95 -36.52 -13.05
N ASP A 279 12.99 -36.94 -13.75
CA ASP A 279 12.83 -37.73 -14.97
C ASP A 279 12.65 -39.23 -14.65
N GLU A 280 12.34 -40.02 -15.68
CA GLU A 280 12.15 -41.46 -15.54
C GLU A 280 13.38 -42.18 -14.94
N LEU A 281 14.56 -41.91 -15.49
CA LEU A 281 15.78 -42.57 -15.06
C LEU A 281 16.21 -42.14 -13.65
N GLY A 282 16.00 -40.87 -13.31
CA GLY A 282 16.25 -40.31 -11.98
C GLY A 282 15.34 -40.94 -10.93
N TRP A 283 14.07 -41.20 -11.25
CA TRP A 283 13.17 -41.94 -10.36
C TRP A 283 13.64 -43.38 -10.13
N GLN A 284 14.07 -44.07 -11.20
CA GLN A 284 14.60 -45.44 -11.10
C GLN A 284 15.92 -45.51 -10.32
N ALA A 285 16.72 -44.45 -10.36
CA ALA A 285 17.98 -44.35 -9.64
C ALA A 285 17.80 -44.10 -8.12
N LEU A 286 16.60 -43.69 -7.69
CA LEU A 286 16.26 -43.63 -6.27
C LEU A 286 16.04 -45.03 -5.73
N SER A 287 16.56 -45.30 -4.54
CA SER A 287 16.23 -46.52 -3.80
C SER A 287 14.73 -46.56 -3.45
N ASN A 288 14.17 -47.76 -3.24
CA ASN A 288 12.77 -47.91 -2.82
C ASN A 288 12.43 -47.06 -1.58
N ARG A 289 13.38 -46.94 -0.63
CA ARG A 289 13.23 -46.11 0.55
C ARG A 289 13.18 -44.61 0.22
N GLU A 290 14.01 -44.13 -0.71
CA GLU A 290 13.96 -42.74 -1.18
C GLU A 290 12.66 -42.44 -1.93
N GLN A 291 12.18 -43.38 -2.76
CA GLN A 291 10.89 -43.25 -3.45
C GLN A 291 9.72 -43.15 -2.44
N GLU A 292 9.69 -44.02 -1.43
CA GLU A 292 8.70 -43.97 -0.34
C GLU A 292 8.77 -42.65 0.44
N LEU A 293 9.97 -42.14 0.72
CA LEU A 293 10.17 -40.85 1.39
C LEU A 293 9.63 -39.68 0.56
N VAL A 294 9.88 -39.65 -0.74
CA VAL A 294 9.31 -38.62 -1.64
C VAL A 294 7.79 -38.66 -1.58
N LEU A 295 7.17 -39.84 -1.73
CA LEU A 295 5.72 -39.98 -1.69
C LEU A 295 5.13 -39.62 -0.32
N ALA A 296 5.82 -39.95 0.77
CA ALA A 296 5.42 -39.56 2.12
C ALA A 296 5.47 -38.03 2.31
N GLU A 297 6.48 -37.36 1.76
CA GLU A 297 6.60 -35.90 1.83
C GLU A 297 5.52 -35.19 1.00
N VAL A 298 5.19 -35.73 -0.18
CA VAL A 298 4.03 -35.26 -0.97
C VAL A 298 2.75 -35.40 -0.14
N LYS A 299 2.47 -36.61 0.35
CA LYS A 299 1.21 -36.91 1.05
C LYS A 299 1.03 -36.10 2.34
N ASN A 300 2.09 -35.98 3.15
CA ASN A 300 1.99 -35.48 4.51
C ASN A 300 2.41 -34.01 4.67
N LYS A 301 3.32 -33.51 3.83
CA LYS A 301 3.89 -32.16 3.96
C LYS A 301 3.62 -31.25 2.76
N GLY A 302 2.95 -31.75 1.72
CA GLY A 302 2.52 -30.93 0.60
C GLY A 302 3.62 -30.59 -0.40
N LEU A 303 4.62 -31.45 -0.56
CA LEU A 303 5.57 -31.35 -1.68
C LEU A 303 4.82 -31.55 -3.01
N GLY A 304 5.12 -30.74 -4.03
CA GLY A 304 4.71 -31.02 -5.41
C GLY A 304 5.75 -31.84 -6.15
N VAL A 305 5.34 -32.81 -6.97
CA VAL A 305 6.27 -33.56 -7.83
C VAL A 305 5.80 -33.53 -9.27
N LEU A 306 6.68 -33.13 -10.18
CA LEU A 306 6.52 -33.24 -11.62
C LEU A 306 7.43 -34.37 -12.13
N TRP A 307 6.81 -35.40 -12.69
CA TRP A 307 7.53 -36.41 -13.46
C TRP A 307 7.61 -36.01 -14.93
N VAL A 308 8.81 -36.03 -15.48
CA VAL A 308 9.07 -35.86 -16.92
C VAL A 308 9.21 -37.24 -17.56
N PHE A 309 8.29 -37.57 -18.48
CA PHE A 309 8.20 -38.87 -19.14
C PHE A 309 8.69 -38.78 -20.58
N ASN A 310 9.56 -39.71 -20.99
CA ASN A 310 10.19 -39.74 -22.31
C ASN A 310 10.52 -41.14 -22.85
N GLN A 311 10.71 -42.15 -22.00
CA GLN A 311 11.21 -43.48 -22.36
C GLN A 311 10.25 -44.64 -22.16
N GLY A 312 9.20 -44.51 -21.33
CA GLY A 312 8.22 -45.58 -21.16
C GLY A 312 8.55 -46.66 -20.16
N LYS A 313 9.59 -46.49 -19.34
CA LYS A 313 10.16 -47.57 -18.52
C LYS A 313 9.75 -47.53 -17.05
N VAL A 314 9.02 -46.50 -16.64
CA VAL A 314 8.72 -46.24 -15.22
C VAL A 314 7.26 -46.48 -14.88
N ARG A 315 7.04 -47.18 -13.77
CA ARG A 315 5.72 -47.31 -13.16
C ARG A 315 5.43 -46.09 -12.30
N TYR A 316 4.41 -45.34 -12.68
CA TYR A 316 3.97 -44.18 -11.92
C TYR A 316 3.23 -44.59 -10.65
N PRO A 317 3.42 -43.85 -9.54
CA PRO A 317 2.66 -44.05 -8.30
C PRO A 317 1.15 -43.86 -8.48
N SER A 318 0.74 -43.11 -9.51
CA SER A 318 -0.66 -42.87 -9.84
C SER A 318 -1.16 -43.80 -10.94
N TYR A 319 -2.28 -44.47 -10.69
CA TYR A 319 -3.00 -45.25 -11.69
C TYR A 319 -3.98 -44.41 -12.53
N ARG A 320 -4.20 -43.13 -12.18
CA ARG A 320 -5.14 -42.24 -12.88
C ARG A 320 -4.53 -41.56 -14.09
N MET A 321 -3.20 -41.49 -14.14
CA MET A 321 -2.44 -40.82 -15.20
C MET A 321 -1.60 -41.89 -15.90
N LEU A 322 -2.08 -42.38 -17.04
CA LEU A 322 -1.44 -43.49 -17.73
C LEU A 322 -0.74 -43.00 -19.00
N PRO A 323 0.57 -43.25 -19.15
CA PRO A 323 1.24 -42.98 -20.40
C PRO A 323 0.73 -43.95 -21.49
N VAL A 324 0.48 -43.43 -22.67
CA VAL A 324 0.05 -44.18 -23.85
C VAL A 324 0.92 -43.78 -25.02
N ARG A 325 1.43 -44.79 -25.75
CA ARG A 325 2.21 -44.55 -26.97
C ARG A 325 1.28 -44.22 -28.13
N VAL A 326 1.59 -43.16 -28.85
CA VAL A 326 0.93 -42.70 -30.07
C VAL A 326 1.99 -42.41 -31.13
N ASN A 327 1.57 -42.15 -32.36
CA ASN A 327 2.49 -41.73 -33.41
C ASN A 327 3.03 -40.33 -33.13
N GLU A 328 4.32 -40.13 -33.39
CA GLU A 328 4.95 -38.82 -33.28
C GLU A 328 4.25 -37.82 -34.21
N SER A 329 4.02 -36.63 -33.68
CA SER A 329 3.36 -35.54 -34.39
C SER A 329 3.95 -34.22 -33.90
N ARG A 330 4.18 -33.28 -34.81
CA ARG A 330 4.27 -31.88 -34.40
C ARG A 330 2.88 -31.40 -34.01
N GLY A 331 2.80 -30.64 -32.93
CA GLY A 331 1.54 -30.08 -32.48
C GLY A 331 1.74 -28.80 -31.69
N THR A 332 0.72 -27.96 -31.74
CA THR A 332 0.65 -26.75 -30.94
C THR A 332 0.33 -27.10 -29.50
N VAL A 333 1.09 -26.57 -28.55
CA VAL A 333 0.82 -26.77 -27.13
C VAL A 333 -0.17 -25.71 -26.66
N HIS A 334 -1.23 -26.16 -26.01
CA HIS A 334 -2.24 -25.33 -25.38
C HIS A 334 -2.13 -25.43 -23.86
N LEU A 335 -2.12 -24.29 -23.17
CA LEU A 335 -2.06 -24.18 -21.72
C LEU A 335 -3.35 -23.52 -21.22
N GLN A 336 -4.18 -24.23 -20.45
CA GLN A 336 -5.49 -23.73 -20.01
C GLN A 336 -6.36 -23.11 -21.13
N LYS A 337 -6.41 -23.74 -22.32
CA LYS A 337 -7.09 -23.26 -23.54
C LYS A 337 -6.43 -22.07 -24.25
N ARG A 338 -5.28 -21.59 -23.78
CA ARG A 338 -4.46 -20.60 -24.48
C ARG A 338 -3.43 -21.29 -25.36
N VAL A 339 -3.30 -20.85 -26.60
CA VAL A 339 -2.27 -21.33 -27.53
C VAL A 339 -0.92 -20.77 -27.11
N LEU A 340 0.10 -21.64 -26.96
CA LEU A 340 1.49 -21.24 -26.70
C LEU A 340 2.28 -21.16 -28.01
N ALA A 341 2.92 -22.26 -28.39
CA ALA A 341 3.74 -22.38 -29.60
C ALA A 341 3.76 -23.86 -30.05
N GLU A 342 4.27 -24.10 -31.25
CA GLU A 342 4.47 -25.45 -31.75
C GLU A 342 5.68 -26.12 -31.10
N LEU A 343 5.58 -27.43 -30.92
CA LEU A 343 6.68 -28.26 -30.41
C LEU A 343 6.64 -29.64 -31.09
N PRO A 344 7.79 -30.27 -31.36
CA PRO A 344 7.81 -31.71 -31.64
C PRO A 344 7.26 -32.45 -30.41
N LEU A 345 6.09 -33.08 -30.52
CA LEU A 345 5.51 -33.80 -29.39
C LEU A 345 6.07 -35.22 -29.37
N SER A 346 6.43 -35.69 -28.18
CA SER A 346 6.89 -37.06 -27.99
C SER A 346 5.81 -38.06 -28.41
N GLN A 347 6.24 -39.28 -28.75
CA GLN A 347 5.34 -40.42 -29.00
C GLN A 347 4.50 -40.82 -27.78
N TRP A 348 4.64 -40.15 -26.63
CA TRP A 348 3.93 -40.47 -25.41
C TRP A 348 2.88 -39.41 -25.09
N ARG A 349 1.66 -39.87 -24.82
CA ARG A 349 0.53 -39.05 -24.35
C ARG A 349 0.05 -39.53 -23.01
N ILE A 350 -0.75 -38.71 -22.36
CA ILE A 350 -1.31 -39.04 -21.06
C ILE A 350 -2.80 -39.32 -21.22
N ARG A 351 -3.18 -40.57 -20.96
CA ARG A 351 -4.58 -40.94 -20.83
C ARG A 351 -5.00 -40.79 -19.37
N VAL A 352 -6.00 -39.96 -19.15
CA VAL A 352 -6.64 -39.80 -17.85
C VAL A 352 -7.65 -40.95 -17.68
N ALA A 353 -7.41 -41.84 -16.72
CA ALA A 353 -8.21 -43.04 -16.51
C ALA A 353 -9.41 -42.83 -15.57
N GLN A 354 -9.41 -41.74 -14.77
CA GLN A 354 -10.45 -41.46 -13.77
C GLN A 354 -10.65 -39.96 -13.55
N GLU A 355 -11.79 -39.58 -12.98
CA GLU A 355 -12.08 -38.22 -12.53
C GLU A 355 -11.13 -37.77 -11.40
N GLY A 356 -10.95 -36.44 -11.26
CA GLY A 356 -10.09 -35.83 -10.24
C GLY A 356 -8.66 -35.53 -10.68
N VAL A 357 -8.33 -35.78 -11.96
CA VAL A 357 -7.09 -35.32 -12.60
C VAL A 357 -7.36 -34.02 -13.36
N LEU A 358 -6.55 -33.00 -13.08
CA LEU A 358 -6.56 -31.71 -13.77
C LEU A 358 -5.59 -31.74 -14.96
N THR A 359 -6.10 -31.51 -16.16
CA THR A 359 -5.25 -31.33 -17.35
C THR A 359 -4.69 -29.91 -17.37
N LEU A 360 -3.36 -29.79 -17.33
CA LEU A 360 -2.63 -28.52 -17.32
C LEU A 360 -2.32 -28.04 -18.72
N ALA A 361 -1.85 -28.95 -19.59
CA ALA A 361 -1.52 -28.68 -20.98
C ALA A 361 -2.06 -29.77 -21.91
N THR A 362 -2.51 -29.37 -23.10
CA THR A 362 -2.96 -30.26 -24.17
C THR A 362 -2.28 -29.92 -25.49
N ASP A 363 -2.39 -30.78 -26.49
CA ASP A 363 -2.11 -30.39 -27.86
C ASP A 363 -3.34 -29.73 -28.53
N GLY A 364 -3.19 -29.37 -29.81
CA GLY A 364 -4.26 -28.84 -30.65
C GLY A 364 -5.44 -29.81 -30.89
N GLN A 365 -5.26 -31.11 -30.63
CA GLN A 365 -6.32 -32.13 -30.71
C GLN A 365 -7.00 -32.37 -29.35
N GLY A 366 -6.60 -31.66 -28.30
CA GLY A 366 -7.11 -31.82 -26.94
C GLY A 366 -6.51 -32.99 -26.16
N GLN A 367 -5.48 -33.67 -26.69
CA GLN A 367 -4.78 -34.75 -25.99
C GLN A 367 -3.92 -34.18 -24.87
N ALA A 368 -3.96 -34.80 -23.69
CA ALA A 368 -3.21 -34.30 -22.54
C ALA A 368 -1.70 -34.52 -22.68
N LEU A 369 -0.95 -33.44 -22.47
CA LEU A 369 0.52 -33.38 -22.47
C LEU A 369 1.08 -33.21 -21.07
N THR A 370 0.33 -32.52 -20.20
CA THR A 370 0.66 -32.34 -18.79
C THR A 370 -0.60 -32.46 -17.95
N VAL A 371 -0.56 -33.30 -16.92
CA VAL A 371 -1.68 -33.50 -16.00
C VAL A 371 -1.20 -33.43 -14.56
N CYS A 372 -2.13 -33.17 -13.65
CA CYS A 372 -1.88 -33.07 -12.22
C CYS A 372 -3.03 -33.69 -11.45
N GLU A 373 -2.73 -34.33 -10.32
CA GLU A 373 -3.74 -34.73 -9.34
C GLU A 373 -3.28 -34.35 -7.93
N ASN A 374 -4.23 -34.30 -7.00
CA ASN A 374 -3.92 -34.18 -5.59
C ASN A 374 -3.51 -35.54 -5.02
N TYR A 375 -2.47 -35.54 -4.19
CA TYR A 375 -2.02 -36.72 -3.45
C TYR A 375 -1.73 -36.35 -2.00
N GLY A 376 -2.70 -36.61 -1.12
CA GLY A 376 -2.69 -36.10 0.25
C GLY A 376 -2.72 -34.57 0.26
N ARG A 377 -1.76 -33.95 0.94
CA ARG A 377 -1.60 -32.48 1.00
C ARG A 377 -0.82 -31.91 -0.18
N GLY A 378 -0.17 -32.76 -0.98
CA GLY A 378 0.68 -32.38 -2.09
C GLY A 378 0.04 -32.72 -3.43
N LYS A 379 0.86 -32.66 -4.48
CA LYS A 379 0.41 -32.89 -5.85
C LYS A 379 1.39 -33.77 -6.61
N LEU A 380 0.84 -34.66 -7.43
CA LEU A 380 1.59 -35.46 -8.39
C LEU A 380 1.20 -34.97 -9.78
N ALA A 381 2.19 -34.72 -10.63
CA ALA A 381 1.97 -34.36 -12.02
C ALA A 381 2.89 -35.13 -12.93
N MET A 382 2.43 -35.35 -14.15
CA MET A 382 3.21 -35.96 -15.21
C MET A 382 3.18 -35.05 -16.43
N THR A 383 4.32 -34.89 -17.08
CA THR A 383 4.43 -34.24 -18.38
C THR A 383 5.17 -35.12 -19.37
N THR A 384 4.73 -35.11 -20.63
CA THR A 384 5.44 -35.72 -21.76
C THR A 384 6.23 -34.69 -22.59
N LEU A 385 6.27 -33.45 -22.09
CA LEU A 385 7.04 -32.33 -22.65
C LEU A 385 8.44 -32.30 -22.02
N ASP A 386 9.39 -32.96 -22.67
CA ASP A 386 10.80 -33.06 -22.27
C ASP A 386 11.73 -32.18 -23.13
N ASN A 387 11.16 -31.43 -24.08
CA ASN A 387 11.89 -30.67 -25.08
C ASN A 387 11.44 -29.21 -25.19
N THR A 388 10.82 -28.65 -24.14
CA THR A 388 10.33 -27.27 -24.10
C THR A 388 11.46 -26.24 -24.31
N TYR A 389 12.71 -26.59 -24.02
CA TYR A 389 13.88 -25.78 -24.35
C TYR A 389 13.95 -25.37 -25.84
N SER A 390 13.33 -26.14 -26.74
CA SER A 390 13.26 -25.81 -28.17
C SER A 390 12.56 -24.47 -28.40
N TRP A 391 11.56 -24.09 -27.59
CA TRP A 391 10.95 -22.76 -27.66
C TRP A 391 11.95 -21.65 -27.37
N LEU A 392 12.82 -21.85 -26.38
CA LEU A 392 13.85 -20.87 -26.07
C LEU A 392 14.86 -20.70 -27.21
N LEU A 393 15.22 -21.81 -27.87
CA LEU A 393 16.13 -21.81 -29.02
C LEU A 393 15.50 -21.18 -30.28
N SER A 394 14.19 -21.33 -30.45
CA SER A 394 13.43 -20.76 -31.57
C SER A 394 13.02 -19.30 -31.35
N GLY A 395 13.26 -18.74 -30.16
CA GLY A 395 12.90 -17.35 -29.81
C GLY A 395 11.52 -17.20 -29.16
N ASP A 396 10.76 -18.28 -28.99
CA ASP A 396 9.45 -18.33 -28.31
C ASP A 396 9.60 -18.31 -26.77
N ILE A 397 10.33 -17.30 -26.27
CA ILE A 397 10.70 -17.17 -24.86
C ILE A 397 9.44 -17.11 -23.96
N GLU A 398 8.38 -16.45 -24.41
CA GLU A 398 7.12 -16.34 -23.65
C GLU A 398 6.47 -17.71 -23.43
N ALA A 399 6.43 -18.57 -24.45
CA ALA A 399 5.84 -19.91 -24.36
C ALA A 399 6.55 -20.75 -23.29
N TYR A 400 7.89 -20.74 -23.30
CA TYR A 400 8.72 -21.42 -22.31
C TYR A 400 8.43 -20.95 -20.89
N GLN A 401 8.46 -19.64 -20.68
CA GLN A 401 8.26 -19.02 -19.37
C GLN A 401 6.86 -19.29 -18.83
N ARG A 402 5.85 -19.11 -19.67
CA ARG A 402 4.45 -19.28 -19.33
C ARG A 402 4.15 -20.71 -18.91
N TYR A 403 4.69 -21.70 -19.63
CA TYR A 403 4.57 -23.10 -19.26
C TYR A 403 5.21 -23.37 -17.87
N TRP A 404 6.48 -23.04 -17.67
CA TRP A 404 7.19 -23.38 -16.44
C TRP A 404 6.67 -22.63 -15.21
N LEU A 405 6.35 -21.35 -15.33
CA LEU A 405 5.73 -20.59 -14.25
C LEU A 405 4.35 -21.16 -13.89
N PHE A 406 3.62 -21.72 -14.87
CA PHE A 406 2.28 -22.25 -14.64
C PHE A 406 2.35 -23.55 -13.88
N VAL A 407 3.14 -24.48 -14.39
CA VAL A 407 3.34 -25.80 -13.78
C VAL A 407 3.89 -25.64 -12.36
N ALA A 408 4.89 -24.78 -12.17
CA ALA A 408 5.41 -24.46 -10.84
C ALA A 408 4.32 -23.86 -9.94
N SER A 409 3.47 -22.96 -10.44
CA SER A 409 2.40 -22.35 -9.62
C SER A 409 1.33 -23.33 -9.17
N VAL A 410 1.06 -24.36 -9.98
CA VAL A 410 0.08 -25.39 -9.66
C VAL A 410 0.69 -26.38 -8.67
N LEU A 411 1.96 -26.77 -8.85
CA LEU A 411 2.58 -27.85 -8.08
C LEU A 411 3.29 -27.42 -6.81
N ALA A 412 3.93 -26.26 -6.81
CA ALA A 412 4.70 -25.80 -5.67
C ALA A 412 3.83 -25.74 -4.42
N ARG A 413 4.42 -26.14 -3.30
CA ARG A 413 3.83 -25.99 -1.97
C ARG A 413 3.29 -24.56 -1.83
N PRO A 414 2.02 -24.38 -1.40
CA PRO A 414 1.47 -23.04 -1.20
C PRO A 414 2.38 -22.26 -0.27
N TYR A 415 2.91 -21.13 -0.75
CA TYR A 415 3.70 -20.23 0.07
C TYR A 415 2.75 -19.55 1.07
N ALA A 416 2.66 -20.10 2.27
CA ALA A 416 2.12 -19.40 3.42
C ALA A 416 3.30 -18.63 4.03
N PRO A 417 3.37 -17.30 3.90
CA PRO A 417 4.45 -16.55 4.49
C PRO A 417 4.41 -16.75 6.01
N GLU A 418 5.53 -17.19 6.59
CA GLU A 418 5.69 -17.33 8.05
C GLU A 418 5.54 -15.98 8.78
N VAL A 419 5.70 -14.89 8.03
CA VAL A 419 5.63 -13.50 8.45
C VAL A 419 4.63 -12.76 7.57
N PHE A 420 3.59 -12.19 8.18
CA PHE A 420 2.54 -11.45 7.50
C PHE A 420 2.59 -9.97 7.88
N TRP A 421 2.69 -9.10 6.88
CA TRP A 421 2.63 -7.65 7.06
C TRP A 421 1.18 -7.17 7.16
N GLU A 422 0.86 -6.41 8.20
CA GLU A 422 -0.38 -5.65 8.37
C GLU A 422 -0.05 -4.15 8.19
N LEU A 423 -0.13 -3.67 6.94
CA LEU A 423 0.03 -2.26 6.60
C LEU A 423 -1.34 -1.56 6.56
N PRO A 424 -1.40 -0.25 6.87
CA PRO A 424 -2.60 0.53 6.68
C PRO A 424 -2.96 0.65 5.18
N PRO A 425 -4.23 0.90 4.85
CA PRO A 425 -4.68 1.04 3.46
C PRO A 425 -4.10 2.27 2.75
N VAL A 426 -3.75 3.33 3.50
CA VAL A 426 -3.12 4.56 2.99
C VAL A 426 -1.88 4.91 3.79
N ALA A 427 -0.91 5.47 3.08
CA ALA A 427 0.34 6.00 3.60
C ALA A 427 0.63 7.36 2.95
N PHE A 428 1.04 8.34 3.77
CA PHE A 428 1.42 9.66 3.26
C PHE A 428 2.88 9.98 3.54
N ALA A 429 3.53 10.62 2.57
CA ALA A 429 4.86 11.15 2.72
C ALA A 429 4.90 12.16 3.87
N ARG A 430 5.95 12.08 4.68
CA ARG A 430 6.25 12.92 5.86
C ARG A 430 5.23 12.79 7.00
N HIS A 431 4.38 11.77 6.97
CA HIS A 431 3.41 11.49 8.03
C HIS A 431 3.74 10.18 8.73
N ARG A 432 3.27 10.05 9.97
CA ARG A 432 3.45 8.83 10.75
C ARG A 432 2.64 7.70 10.12
N LEU A 433 3.29 6.55 9.92
CA LEU A 433 2.68 5.32 9.46
C LEU A 433 2.89 4.23 10.50
N ASP A 434 1.81 3.82 11.15
CA ASP A 434 1.81 2.69 12.07
C ASP A 434 1.56 1.40 11.31
N PHE A 435 2.36 0.37 11.57
CA PHE A 435 2.26 -0.93 10.91
C PHE A 435 2.43 -2.08 11.92
N ARG A 436 1.95 -3.26 11.55
CA ARG A 436 2.14 -4.48 12.34
C ARG A 436 2.69 -5.63 11.49
N ILE A 437 3.31 -6.59 12.17
CA ILE A 437 3.82 -7.81 11.57
C ILE A 437 3.36 -8.97 12.45
N ARG A 438 2.72 -9.97 11.85
CA ARG A 438 2.43 -11.24 12.51
C ARG A 438 3.46 -12.28 12.10
N SER A 439 4.17 -12.84 13.06
CA SER A 439 5.19 -13.85 12.84
C SER A 439 5.18 -14.87 13.98
N LYS A 440 5.27 -16.15 13.65
CA LYS A 440 5.46 -17.21 14.67
C LYS A 440 6.91 -17.31 15.15
N GLU A 441 7.84 -16.69 14.40
CA GLU A 441 9.27 -16.68 14.69
C GLU A 441 9.75 -15.28 15.08
N LEU A 442 10.90 -15.20 15.74
CA LEU A 442 11.54 -13.94 16.11
C LEU A 442 11.98 -13.18 14.85
N ILE A 443 11.54 -11.93 14.70
CA ILE A 443 11.98 -11.06 13.60
C ILE A 443 13.39 -10.57 13.91
N LYS A 444 14.36 -10.96 13.08
CA LYS A 444 15.76 -10.54 13.22
C LYS A 444 16.01 -9.16 12.62
N GLU A 445 15.39 -8.91 11.46
CA GLU A 445 15.64 -7.72 10.68
C GLU A 445 14.36 -7.28 9.97
N ALA A 446 14.07 -5.99 10.03
CA ALA A 446 12.99 -5.38 9.26
C ALA A 446 13.46 -4.05 8.68
N TYR A 447 13.12 -3.80 7.42
CA TYR A 447 13.51 -2.59 6.71
C TYR A 447 12.57 -2.31 5.54
N VAL A 448 12.65 -1.07 5.05
CA VAL A 448 11.97 -0.63 3.83
C VAL A 448 13.02 -0.31 2.78
N LEU A 449 12.81 -0.75 1.54
CA LEU A 449 13.60 -0.39 0.37
C LEU A 449 12.83 0.62 -0.47
N GLU A 450 13.50 1.71 -0.83
CA GLU A 450 13.04 2.66 -1.84
C GLU A 450 13.71 2.30 -3.16
N GLU A 451 12.90 1.99 -4.18
CA GLU A 451 13.35 1.66 -5.54
C GLU A 451 14.49 0.61 -5.58
N ASN A 452 14.50 -0.33 -4.63
CA ASN A 452 15.55 -1.34 -4.44
C ASN A 452 16.98 -0.82 -4.20
N THR A 453 17.17 0.47 -3.97
CA THR A 453 18.50 1.08 -3.83
C THR A 453 18.76 1.57 -2.41
N ARG A 454 17.79 2.24 -1.79
CA ARG A 454 17.97 2.88 -0.50
C ARG A 454 17.22 2.14 0.60
N ARG A 455 17.95 1.78 1.65
CA ARG A 455 17.46 0.99 2.78
C ARG A 455 17.17 1.84 4.00
N TYR A 456 15.97 1.69 4.56
CA TYR A 456 15.51 2.33 5.79
C TYR A 456 15.26 1.26 6.86
N PRO A 457 16.03 1.19 7.95
CA PRO A 457 15.78 0.22 9.01
C PRO A 457 14.45 0.53 9.72
N LEU A 458 13.71 -0.52 10.08
CA LEU A 458 12.48 -0.45 10.86
C LEU A 458 12.74 -0.94 12.28
N TYR A 459 12.29 -0.17 13.26
CA TYR A 459 12.36 -0.56 14.67
C TYR A 459 11.02 -1.12 15.10
N LEU A 460 11.05 -2.31 15.70
CA LEU A 460 9.86 -3.08 16.06
C LEU A 460 9.77 -3.26 17.57
N THR A 461 8.55 -3.27 18.08
CA THR A 461 8.23 -3.61 19.47
C THR A 461 7.29 -4.80 19.48
N GLN A 462 7.73 -5.92 20.08
CA GLN A 462 6.89 -7.09 20.28
C GLN A 462 5.78 -6.77 21.28
N GLN A 463 4.56 -7.18 20.97
CA GLN A 463 3.41 -6.92 21.82
C GLN A 463 3.29 -8.04 22.86
N LEU A 464 3.36 -7.69 24.15
CA LEU A 464 3.27 -8.68 25.24
C LEU A 464 1.96 -9.52 25.25
N PRO A 465 0.78 -8.97 24.90
CA PRO A 465 -0.46 -9.75 24.87
C PRO A 465 -0.52 -10.83 23.78
N ASP A 466 0.25 -10.66 22.70
CA ASP A 466 0.33 -11.58 21.57
C ASP A 466 1.78 -11.60 21.07
N THR A 467 2.55 -12.60 21.52
CA THR A 467 3.98 -12.73 21.18
C THR A 467 4.22 -12.97 19.69
N THR A 468 3.18 -13.27 18.92
CA THR A 468 3.26 -13.37 17.46
C THR A 468 3.14 -12.00 16.77
N LEU A 469 2.79 -10.94 17.51
CA LEU A 469 2.53 -9.61 16.98
C LEU A 469 3.67 -8.65 17.29
N TRP A 470 4.15 -7.98 16.25
CA TRP A 470 5.14 -6.92 16.31
C TRP A 470 4.54 -5.64 15.76
N ALA A 471 4.82 -4.50 16.38
CA ALA A 471 4.35 -3.20 15.93
C ALA A 471 5.51 -2.23 15.71
N GLY A 472 5.36 -1.32 14.77
CA GLY A 472 6.33 -0.26 14.52
C GLY A 472 5.67 0.98 13.94
N ALA A 473 6.43 2.07 13.93
CA ALA A 473 6.04 3.32 13.28
C ALA A 473 7.16 3.79 12.37
N TRP A 474 6.82 4.30 11.20
CA TRP A 474 7.77 4.82 10.23
C TRP A 474 7.26 6.12 9.62
N TYR A 475 8.18 7.01 9.23
CA TYR A 475 7.88 8.29 8.61
C TYR A 475 8.47 8.30 7.20
N PRO A 476 7.65 8.04 6.18
CA PRO A 476 8.12 8.00 4.81
C PRO A 476 8.68 9.37 4.38
N PRO A 477 9.86 9.46 3.76
CA PRO A 477 10.48 10.76 3.51
C PRO A 477 9.87 11.51 2.31
N ARG A 478 9.46 10.80 1.26
CA ARG A 478 8.94 11.36 0.01
C ARG A 478 7.86 10.46 -0.57
N GLU A 479 7.14 10.99 -1.57
CA GLU A 479 6.23 10.20 -2.38
C GLU A 479 7.03 9.20 -3.21
N GLY A 480 6.50 7.99 -3.37
CA GLY A 480 7.22 6.92 -4.04
C GLY A 480 6.75 5.54 -3.64
N PHE A 481 7.30 4.53 -4.34
CA PHE A 481 7.05 3.14 -4.02
C PHE A 481 8.09 2.60 -3.04
N TYR A 482 7.61 1.87 -2.05
CA TYR A 482 8.44 1.29 -1.01
C TYR A 482 8.14 -0.21 -0.82
N GLN A 483 9.21 -0.99 -0.71
CA GLN A 483 9.15 -2.44 -0.45
C GLN A 483 9.51 -2.73 0.99
N TRP A 484 8.55 -3.28 1.73
CA TRP A 484 8.68 -3.68 3.12
C TRP A 484 9.27 -5.07 3.19
N VAL A 485 10.31 -5.26 3.99
CA VAL A 485 11.06 -6.51 4.09
C VAL A 485 11.25 -6.89 5.55
N ALA A 486 10.84 -8.11 5.92
CA ALA A 486 11.08 -8.68 7.25
C ALA A 486 11.69 -10.06 7.14
N ILE A 487 12.70 -10.34 7.95
CA ILE A 487 13.41 -11.63 8.00
C ILE A 487 13.19 -12.22 9.39
N ALA A 488 12.62 -13.42 9.48
CA ALA A 488 12.34 -14.10 10.73
C ALA A 488 13.12 -15.41 10.87
N GLY A 489 13.51 -15.73 12.11
CA GLY A 489 14.16 -16.96 12.53
C GLY A 489 15.39 -17.37 11.71
N THR A 490 15.59 -18.68 11.53
CA THR A 490 16.73 -19.25 10.77
C THR A 490 16.46 -19.35 9.27
N ALA A 491 15.19 -19.26 8.87
CA ALA A 491 14.82 -19.13 7.47
C ALA A 491 15.27 -17.75 7.00
N ASN A 492 16.35 -17.67 6.23
CA ASN A 492 16.88 -16.43 5.66
C ASN A 492 15.95 -15.83 4.56
N LYS A 493 14.64 -16.08 4.65
CA LYS A 493 13.65 -15.75 3.65
C LYS A 493 12.93 -14.46 4.03
N PRO A 494 13.11 -13.38 3.27
CA PRO A 494 12.41 -12.14 3.52
C PRO A 494 10.92 -12.28 3.17
N ALA A 495 10.03 -11.98 4.11
CA ALA A 495 8.65 -11.66 3.80
C ALA A 495 8.57 -10.22 3.29
N GLN A 496 8.01 -10.08 2.09
CA GLN A 496 8.01 -8.83 1.37
C GLN A 496 6.58 -8.33 1.10
N ARG A 497 6.34 -7.04 1.27
CA ARG A 497 5.07 -6.39 0.90
C ARG A 497 5.33 -5.04 0.25
N GLY A 498 4.66 -4.76 -0.85
CA GLY A 498 4.75 -3.49 -1.56
C GLY A 498 3.71 -2.47 -1.08
N MET A 499 4.07 -1.18 -0.99
CA MET A 499 3.12 -0.10 -0.74
C MET A 499 3.56 1.21 -1.40
N TRP A 500 2.63 1.89 -2.06
CA TRP A 500 2.81 3.25 -2.53
C TRP A 500 2.57 4.24 -1.40
N ILE A 501 3.38 5.30 -1.37
CA ILE A 501 3.29 6.38 -0.41
C ILE A 501 2.99 7.64 -1.18
N SER A 502 1.81 8.20 -0.93
CA SER A 502 1.32 9.36 -1.65
C SER A 502 1.69 10.67 -0.95
N ARG A 503 1.59 11.78 -1.68
CA ARG A 503 1.35 13.07 -1.05
C ARG A 503 -0.04 13.07 -0.42
N MET A 504 -0.20 13.71 0.74
CA MET A 504 -1.50 13.87 1.38
C MET A 504 -2.34 14.88 0.58
N PRO A 505 -3.53 14.51 0.07
CA PRO A 505 -4.42 15.46 -0.59
C PRO A 505 -4.89 16.55 0.37
N LEU A 506 -5.14 17.75 -0.16
CA LEU A 506 -5.64 18.89 0.63
C LEU A 506 -7.01 18.56 1.26
N SER A 507 -7.84 17.78 0.59
CA SER A 507 -9.14 17.29 1.09
C SER A 507 -9.01 16.44 2.36
N TRP A 508 -7.99 15.59 2.44
CA TRP A 508 -7.71 14.77 3.62
C TRP A 508 -7.21 15.59 4.79
N MET A 509 -6.37 16.59 4.53
CA MET A 509 -5.95 17.54 5.55
C MET A 509 -7.15 18.33 6.07
N ALA A 510 -7.99 18.81 5.17
CA ALA A 510 -9.20 19.57 5.48
C ALA A 510 -10.20 18.76 6.31
N ALA A 511 -10.47 17.50 5.94
CA ALA A 511 -11.33 16.60 6.71
C ALA A 511 -10.80 16.38 8.13
N GLY A 512 -9.51 16.10 8.27
CA GLY A 512 -8.87 15.97 9.59
C GLY A 512 -8.96 17.25 10.42
N ARG A 513 -8.95 18.44 9.80
CA ARG A 513 -9.16 19.71 10.50
C ARG A 513 -10.58 19.91 10.97
N TYR A 514 -11.53 19.62 10.09
CA TYR A 514 -12.95 19.70 10.42
C TYR A 514 -13.28 18.84 11.65
N ASP A 515 -12.78 17.60 11.69
CA ASP A 515 -13.05 16.64 12.77
C ASP A 515 -12.63 17.13 14.17
N TYR A 516 -11.51 17.87 14.30
CA TYR A 516 -11.12 18.43 15.60
C TYR A 516 -11.67 19.84 15.86
N MET A 517 -11.94 20.62 14.81
CA MET A 517 -12.47 21.99 14.91
C MET A 517 -13.95 22.00 15.32
N GLN A 518 -14.74 21.05 14.83
CA GLN A 518 -16.17 20.97 15.13
C GLN A 518 -16.44 20.83 16.64
N PRO A 519 -15.84 19.87 17.37
CA PRO A 519 -16.03 19.77 18.83
C PRO A 519 -15.49 20.98 19.61
N TRP A 520 -14.46 21.66 19.11
CA TRP A 520 -13.97 22.91 19.72
C TRP A 520 -15.01 24.03 19.59
N TYR A 521 -15.59 24.21 18.40
CA TYR A 521 -16.58 25.24 18.12
C TYR A 521 -17.90 25.02 18.89
N GLU A 522 -18.41 23.79 18.89
CA GLU A 522 -19.63 23.42 19.63
C GLU A 522 -19.52 23.73 21.12
N ARG A 523 -18.36 23.43 21.74
CA ARG A 523 -18.09 23.77 23.14
C ARG A 523 -18.14 25.28 23.39
N ARG A 524 -17.74 26.10 22.42
CA ARG A 524 -17.74 27.56 22.53
C ARG A 524 -19.15 28.13 22.41
N VAL A 525 -19.92 27.70 21.41
CA VAL A 525 -21.32 28.13 21.23
C VAL A 525 -22.16 27.73 22.44
N ALA A 526 -21.95 26.53 22.99
CA ALA A 526 -22.61 26.08 24.21
C ALA A 526 -22.24 26.93 25.45
N LYS A 527 -20.99 27.38 25.57
CA LYS A 527 -20.56 28.32 26.63
C LYS A 527 -21.19 29.71 26.44
N ALA A 528 -21.26 30.21 25.21
CA ALA A 528 -21.88 31.50 24.90
C ALA A 528 -23.39 31.50 25.21
N SER A 529 -24.13 30.46 24.82
CA SER A 529 -25.56 30.35 25.12
C SER A 529 -25.86 30.17 26.61
N LYS A 530 -24.97 29.49 27.37
CA LYS A 530 -25.05 29.45 28.85
C LYS A 530 -24.83 30.82 29.48
N LYS A 531 -23.92 31.63 28.93
CA LYS A 531 -23.67 33.00 29.41
C LYS A 531 -24.84 33.94 29.09
N GLU A 532 -25.43 33.84 27.90
CA GLU A 532 -26.66 34.56 27.56
C GLU A 532 -27.83 34.13 28.44
N ARG A 533 -28.08 32.83 28.65
CA ARG A 533 -29.11 32.35 29.58
C ARG A 533 -28.88 32.79 31.02
N ALA A 534 -27.63 32.94 31.47
CA ALA A 534 -27.31 33.50 32.78
C ALA A 534 -27.62 35.01 32.86
N VAL A 535 -27.45 35.75 31.77
CA VAL A 535 -27.79 37.18 31.68
C VAL A 535 -29.31 37.39 31.52
N THR A 536 -30.02 36.54 30.77
CA THR A 536 -31.50 36.59 30.67
C THR A 536 -32.18 36.06 31.93
N GLY A 537 -31.50 35.22 32.72
CA GLY A 537 -31.93 34.73 34.03
C GLY A 537 -31.85 35.79 35.13
N GLN A 538 -31.19 36.92 34.89
CA GLN A 538 -31.28 38.10 35.73
C GLN A 538 -32.51 38.92 35.31
N GLN A 539 -33.69 38.28 35.28
CA GLN A 539 -34.93 39.03 35.37
C GLN A 539 -34.84 39.87 36.64
N ASN A 540 -34.89 41.17 36.45
CA ASN A 540 -34.98 42.17 37.49
C ASN A 540 -36.18 41.79 38.39
N LYS A 541 -35.93 41.03 39.47
CA LYS A 541 -36.95 40.69 40.46
C LYS A 541 -37.39 42.02 41.04
N LYS A 542 -38.48 42.57 40.53
CA LYS A 542 -39.15 43.72 41.12
C LYS A 542 -39.26 43.44 42.61
N MET A 543 -38.68 44.33 43.42
CA MET A 543 -38.65 44.20 44.86
C MET A 543 -40.07 43.89 45.35
N PRO A 544 -40.28 42.80 46.10
CA PRO A 544 -41.62 42.34 46.39
C PRO A 544 -42.35 43.41 47.21
N TYR A 545 -43.64 43.61 46.93
CA TYR A 545 -44.44 44.73 47.47
C TYR A 545 -44.42 44.83 49.01
N TRP A 546 -44.18 43.73 49.72
CA TRP A 546 -44.02 43.74 51.18
C TRP A 546 -42.76 44.49 51.64
N ALA A 547 -41.69 44.52 50.85
CA ALA A 547 -40.49 45.27 51.20
C ALA A 547 -40.74 46.79 51.17
N TRP A 548 -41.55 47.26 50.22
CA TRP A 548 -42.04 48.64 50.20
C TRP A 548 -43.00 48.93 51.36
N ALA A 549 -43.87 47.97 51.71
CA ALA A 549 -44.74 48.11 52.87
C ALA A 549 -43.94 48.23 54.17
N CYS A 550 -42.89 47.42 54.38
CA CYS A 550 -42.02 47.52 55.56
C CYS A 550 -41.30 48.86 55.65
N ILE A 551 -40.82 49.41 54.53
CA ILE A 551 -40.19 50.74 54.50
C ILE A 551 -41.22 51.83 54.85
N ALA A 552 -42.44 51.74 54.30
CA ALA A 552 -43.51 52.69 54.59
C ALA A 552 -43.96 52.62 56.07
N PHE A 553 -44.15 51.42 56.62
CA PHE A 553 -44.48 51.23 58.03
C PHE A 553 -43.36 51.68 58.96
N GLY A 554 -42.10 51.45 58.59
CA GLY A 554 -40.95 51.98 59.33
C GLY A 554 -40.92 53.50 59.34
N ALA A 555 -41.18 54.15 58.21
CA ALA A 555 -41.25 55.61 58.12
C ALA A 555 -42.44 56.19 58.93
N MET A 556 -43.60 55.54 58.88
CA MET A 556 -44.77 55.94 59.69
C MET A 556 -44.52 55.74 61.19
N ALA A 557 -43.85 54.66 61.59
CA ALA A 557 -43.49 54.42 62.99
C ALA A 557 -42.50 55.48 63.49
N ILE A 558 -41.52 55.88 62.67
CA ILE A 558 -40.57 56.95 63.01
C ILE A 558 -41.27 58.30 63.11
N LEU A 559 -42.18 58.63 62.19
CA LEU A 559 -42.97 59.87 62.24
C LEU A 559 -43.87 59.92 63.47
N TRP A 560 -44.52 58.80 63.80
CA TRP A 560 -45.34 58.69 65.01
C TRP A 560 -44.51 58.81 66.29
N LEU A 561 -43.32 58.20 66.33
CA LEU A 561 -42.41 58.34 67.46
C LEU A 561 -41.90 59.78 67.61
N TRP A 562 -41.65 60.45 66.49
CA TRP A 562 -41.17 61.83 66.46
C TRP A 562 -42.23 62.82 66.96
N GLU A 563 -43.50 62.61 66.61
CA GLU A 563 -44.62 63.42 67.12
C GLU A 563 -44.81 63.24 68.63
N ARG A 564 -44.65 62.00 69.12
CA ARG A 564 -44.78 61.68 70.55
C ARG A 564 -43.61 62.11 71.43
N LEU A 565 -42.46 62.42 70.84
CA LEU A 565 -41.30 63.02 71.50
C LEU A 565 -41.37 64.56 71.54
N ARG A 566 -42.36 65.17 70.87
CA ARG A 566 -42.60 66.62 70.83
C ARG A 566 -43.74 67.10 71.74
N ALA A 567 -44.57 66.18 72.25
CA ALA A 567 -45.54 66.42 73.30
C ALA A 567 -44.95 66.00 74.65
#